data_AF-A0A2M8NI65-F1
#
_entry.id   AF-A0A2M8NI65-F1
#
_cell.length_a   1.000
_cell.length_b   1.000
_cell.length_c   1.000
_cell.angle_alpha   90.00
_cell.angle_beta   90.00
_cell.angle_gamma   90.00
#
_symmetry.space_group_name_H-M   'P 1'
#
loop_
_entity.id
_entity.type
_entity.pdbx_description
1 polymer ?
#
loop_
_entity_poly.entity_id
_entity_poly.type
_entity_poly.pdbx_seq_one_letter_code
_entity_poly.pdbx_strand_id
1 'polypeptide(L)'
;MRRAVLAALLIALLLSGAPIRAQDIPLLSYNQPTGGRLSNAVPRAVYAFDALRGEIISIGLRVIEGDLLPVLAVVDSAGAPIAASE
;
A
#
# COMPACT_ATOMS: atom_id res chain seq x y z
N MET A 1 24.77 33.87 20.23
CA MET A 1 24.76 32.42 20.49
C MET A 1 23.47 31.73 20.01
N ARG A 2 22.25 32.16 20.41
CA ARG A 2 20.97 31.55 19.97
C ARG A 2 20.75 31.40 18.45
N ARG A 3 21.15 32.39 17.64
CA ARG A 3 20.97 32.38 16.17
C ARG A 3 21.84 31.32 15.47
N ALA A 4 23.05 31.09 15.97
CA ALA A 4 23.96 30.07 15.43
C ALA A 4 23.45 28.65 15.74
N VAL A 5 22.85 28.46 16.92
CA VAL A 5 22.24 27.18 17.32
C VAL A 5 21.02 26.86 16.44
N LEU A 6 20.17 27.85 16.16
CA LEU A 6 19.01 27.68 15.27
C LEU A 6 19.43 27.31 13.83
N ALA A 7 20.47 27.97 13.30
CA ALA A 7 20.99 27.66 11.98
C ALA A 7 21.58 26.24 11.90
N ALA A 8 22.35 25.83 12.92
CA ALA A 8 22.90 24.48 13.00
C ALA A 8 21.81 23.40 13.09
N LEU A 9 20.71 23.68 13.82
CA LEU A 9 19.59 22.75 13.95
C LEU A 9 18.80 22.60 12.64
N LEU A 10 18.63 23.70 11.90
CA LEU A 10 17.96 23.68 10.59
C LEU A 10 18.77 22.90 9.56
N ILE A 11 20.09 23.09 9.56
CA ILE A 11 21.02 22.36 8.68
C ILE A 11 21.02 20.88 9.04
N ALA A 12 21.06 20.54 10.33
CA ALA A 12 20.96 19.15 10.78
C ALA A 12 19.65 18.48 10.35
N LEU A 13 18.53 19.22 10.34
CA LEU A 13 17.22 18.73 9.88
C LEU A 13 17.14 18.55 8.35
N LEU A 14 17.86 19.39 7.60
CA LEU A 14 17.97 19.28 6.14
C LEU A 14 18.92 18.15 5.70
N LEU A 15 19.95 17.84 6.52
CA LEU A 15 20.85 16.71 6.29
C LEU A 15 20.29 15.38 6.80
N SER A 16 19.30 15.39 7.69
CA SER A 16 18.52 14.20 8.02
C SER A 16 17.55 13.93 6.87
N GLY A 17 18.07 13.43 5.75
CA GLY A 17 17.26 12.81 4.71
C GLY A 17 16.52 11.64 5.33
N ALA A 18 15.34 11.90 5.89
CA ALA A 18 14.47 10.85 6.40
C ALA A 18 14.26 9.89 5.22
N PRO A 19 14.51 8.58 5.41
CA PRO A 19 14.22 7.65 4.33
C PRO A 19 12.75 7.84 3.99
N ILE A 20 12.47 8.29 2.77
CA ILE A 20 11.15 8.10 2.19
C ILE A 20 11.03 6.59 2.14
N ARG A 21 10.36 6.01 3.15
CA ARG A 21 9.97 4.62 3.10
C ARG A 21 8.99 4.55 1.95
N ALA A 22 9.49 4.23 0.75
CA ALA A 22 8.65 3.66 -0.27
C ALA A 22 7.88 2.55 0.45
N GLN A 23 6.56 2.67 0.48
CA GLN A 23 5.76 1.59 1.05
C GLN A 23 5.95 0.45 0.06
N ASP A 24 6.77 -0.54 0.44
CA ASP A 24 6.95 -1.73 -0.38
C ASP A 24 5.56 -2.34 -0.56
N ILE A 25 5.01 -2.22 -1.77
CA ILE A 25 3.72 -2.81 -2.10
C ILE A 25 3.97 -4.30 -2.21
N PRO A 26 3.33 -5.14 -1.35
CA PRO A 26 3.57 -6.57 -1.40
C PRO A 26 3.14 -7.14 -2.75
N LEU A 27 4.03 -7.93 -3.36
CA LEU A 27 3.75 -8.67 -4.59
C LEU A 27 3.10 -10.01 -4.24
N LEU A 28 1.95 -10.28 -4.83
CA LEU A 28 1.21 -11.53 -4.65
C LEU A 28 1.73 -12.60 -5.63
N SER A 29 1.87 -13.81 -5.12
CA SER A 29 2.10 -15.01 -5.93
C SER A 29 0.78 -15.70 -6.26
N TYR A 30 0.66 -16.23 -7.48
CA TYR A 30 -0.49 -17.03 -7.88
C TYR A 30 -0.72 -18.22 -6.94
N ASN A 31 -1.98 -18.48 -6.61
CA ASN A 31 -2.42 -19.59 -5.76
C ASN A 31 -1.83 -19.60 -4.33
N GLN A 32 -1.25 -18.48 -3.88
CA GLN A 32 -0.74 -18.32 -2.53
C GLN A 32 -1.58 -17.30 -1.75
N PRO A 33 -2.42 -17.74 -0.80
CA PRO A 33 -3.18 -16.83 0.04
C PRO A 33 -2.25 -15.90 0.83
N THR A 34 -2.57 -14.60 0.83
CA THR A 34 -1.82 -13.59 1.57
C THR A 34 -2.75 -12.93 2.60
N GLY A 35 -2.31 -12.88 3.86
CA GLY A 35 -3.03 -12.22 4.94
C GLY A 35 -2.84 -10.70 4.93
N GLY A 36 -3.80 -9.99 5.51
CA GLY A 36 -3.78 -8.54 5.69
C GLY A 36 -4.68 -8.13 6.84
N ARG A 37 -4.59 -6.87 7.26
CA ARG A 37 -5.47 -6.31 8.30
C ARG A 37 -5.97 -4.94 7.88
N LEU A 38 -7.30 -4.79 7.91
CA LEU A 38 -7.96 -3.49 7.78
C LEU A 38 -8.45 -3.05 9.16
N SER A 39 -8.39 -1.75 9.40
CA SER A 39 -8.85 -1.12 10.64
C SER A 39 -9.09 0.37 10.41
N ASN A 40 -9.62 1.09 11.40
CA ASN A 40 -9.75 2.55 11.31
C ASN A 40 -8.41 3.27 11.11
N ALA A 41 -7.31 2.71 11.64
CA ALA A 41 -5.97 3.26 11.44
C ALA A 41 -5.36 2.87 10.08
N VAL A 42 -5.83 1.77 9.47
CA VAL A 42 -5.37 1.25 8.18
C VAL A 42 -6.60 0.85 7.35
N PRO A 43 -7.32 1.82 6.78
CA PRO A 43 -8.60 1.56 6.11
C PRO A 43 -8.43 0.94 4.72
N ARG A 44 -7.20 0.91 4.20
CA ARG A 44 -6.86 0.41 2.86
C ARG A 44 -5.57 -0.41 2.91
N ALA A 45 -5.57 -1.52 2.19
CA ALA A 45 -4.38 -2.29 1.87
C ALA A 45 -4.22 -2.33 0.34
N VAL A 46 -2.98 -2.25 -0.14
CA VAL A 46 -2.65 -2.29 -1.57
C VAL A 46 -1.70 -3.45 -1.78
N TYR A 47 -1.98 -4.23 -2.81
CA TYR A 47 -1.17 -5.36 -3.23
C TYR A 47 -0.92 -5.23 -4.73
N ALA A 48 0.24 -5.69 -5.17
CA ALA A 48 0.59 -5.80 -6.58
C ALA A 48 0.57 -7.27 -7.00
N PHE A 49 0.36 -7.54 -8.28
CA PHE A 49 0.55 -8.84 -8.89
C PHE A 49 0.94 -8.62 -10.35
N ASP A 50 1.69 -9.56 -10.93
CA ASP A 50 2.03 -9.56 -12.34
C ASP A 50 1.00 -10.39 -13.12
N ALA A 51 0.56 -9.88 -14.27
CA ALA A 51 -0.33 -10.58 -15.17
C ALA A 51 0.08 -10.35 -16.63
N LEU A 52 -0.19 -11.33 -17.48
CA LEU A 52 0.07 -11.24 -18.91
C LEU A 52 -1.15 -10.69 -19.65
N ARG A 53 -0.90 -10.06 -20.80
CA ARG A 53 -1.98 -9.60 -21.69
C ARG A 53 -2.83 -10.79 -22.13
N GLY A 54 -4.15 -10.68 -21.94
CA GLY A 54 -5.12 -11.71 -22.34
C GLY A 54 -5.29 -12.83 -21.32
N GLU A 55 -4.61 -12.75 -20.17
CA GLU A 55 -4.78 -13.69 -19.07
C GLU A 55 -6.12 -13.45 -18.35
N ILE A 56 -6.79 -14.53 -17.96
CA ILE A 56 -7.99 -14.48 -17.12
C ILE A 56 -7.56 -14.78 -15.69
N ILE A 57 -7.72 -13.80 -14.81
CA ILE A 57 -7.37 -13.90 -13.40
C ILE A 57 -8.62 -13.87 -12.53
N SER A 58 -8.59 -14.61 -11.43
CA SER A 58 -9.61 -14.55 -10.38
C SER A 58 -8.94 -14.13 -9.08
N ILE A 59 -9.44 -13.07 -8.46
CA ILE A 59 -8.94 -12.56 -7.18
C ILE A 59 -10.09 -12.65 -6.18
N GLY A 60 -9.84 -13.34 -5.07
CA GLY A 60 -10.79 -13.52 -3.99
C GLY A 60 -10.30 -12.86 -2.70
N LEU A 61 -11.22 -12.20 -2.00
CA LEU A 61 -11.02 -11.71 -0.64
C LEU A 61 -11.94 -12.48 0.30
N ARG A 62 -11.41 -12.93 1.44
CA ARG A 62 -12.18 -13.57 2.51
C ARG A 62 -11.91 -12.85 3.82
N VAL A 63 -12.97 -12.38 4.48
CA VAL A 63 -12.90 -11.88 5.86
C VAL A 63 -12.80 -13.09 6.79
N ILE A 64 -11.71 -13.16 7.55
CA ILE A 64 -11.45 -14.26 8.50
C ILE A 64 -11.72 -13.85 9.96
N GLU A 65 -11.77 -12.55 10.24
CA GLU A 65 -12.03 -11.97 11.56
C GLU A 65 -12.61 -10.56 11.40
N GLY A 66 -13.47 -10.16 12.34
CA GLY A 66 -14.13 -8.85 12.35
C GLY A 66 -15.42 -8.80 11.54
N ASP A 67 -15.99 -7.60 11.45
CA ASP A 67 -17.30 -7.30 10.87
C ASP A 67 -17.24 -6.29 9.70
N LEU A 68 -16.03 -5.88 9.31
CA LEU A 68 -15.84 -5.02 8.15
C LEU A 68 -16.35 -5.70 6.88
N LEU A 69 -16.98 -4.91 6.02
CA LEU A 69 -17.41 -5.30 4.68
C LEU A 69 -16.46 -4.64 3.66
N PRO A 70 -15.26 -5.20 3.44
CA PRO A 70 -14.29 -4.62 2.52
C PRO A 70 -14.74 -4.76 1.07
N VAL A 71 -14.42 -3.75 0.28
CA VAL A 71 -14.55 -3.78 -1.18
C VAL A 71 -13.19 -4.10 -1.79
N LEU A 72 -13.14 -5.04 -2.72
CA LEU A 72 -11.97 -5.36 -3.52
C LEU A 72 -12.08 -4.66 -4.87
N ALA A 73 -11.05 -3.92 -5.26
CA ALA A 73 -10.94 -3.32 -6.58
C ALA A 73 -9.62 -3.70 -7.23
N VAL A 74 -9.67 -4.02 -8.51
CA VAL A 74 -8.50 -4.23 -9.36
C VAL A 74 -8.34 -2.99 -10.22
N VAL A 75 -7.15 -2.41 -10.20
CA VAL A 75 -6.80 -1.20 -10.95
C VAL A 75 -5.60 -1.47 -11.84
N ASP A 76 -5.47 -0.72 -12.93
CA ASP A 76 -4.28 -0.73 -13.76
C ASP A 76 -3.11 0.06 -13.12
N SER A 77 -1.96 0.12 -13.79
CA SER A 77 -0.78 0.84 -13.32
C SER A 77 -0.96 2.37 -13.25
N ALA A 78 -1.96 2.93 -13.92
CA ALA A 78 -2.36 4.33 -13.81
C ALA A 78 -3.39 4.56 -12.69
N GLY A 79 -3.85 3.49 -12.03
CA GLY A 79 -4.86 3.53 -10.99
C GLY A 79 -6.31 3.54 -11.49
N ALA A 80 -6.53 3.28 -12.79
CA ALA A 80 -7.88 3.20 -13.34
C ALA A 80 -8.52 1.85 -12.99
N PRO A 81 -9.79 1.80 -12.54
CA PRO A 81 -10.46 0.56 -12.17
C PRO A 81 -10.71 -0.33 -13.40
N ILE A 82 -10.34 -1.61 -13.27
CA ILE A 82 -10.59 -2.68 -14.25
C ILE A 82 -11.77 -3.53 -13.80
N ALA A 83 -11.87 -3.81 -12.49
CA ALA A 83 -12.93 -4.60 -11.89
C ALA A 83 -13.11 -4.23 -10.41
N ALA A 84 -14.29 -4.50 -9.86
CA ALA A 84 -14.55 -4.40 -8.42
C ALA A 84 -15.49 -5.54 -7.98
N SER A 85 -15.37 -5.96 -6.72
CA SER A 85 -16.36 -6.81 -6.07
C SER A 85 -17.64 -6.01 -5.88
N GLU A 86 -18.79 -6.63 -6.16
CA GLU A 86 -20.11 -6.09 -5.84
C GLU A 86 -20.38 -6.05 -4.32
#